data_AF-A0ABD2A937-F1
#
_entry.id   AF-A0ABD2A937-F1
#
_cell.length_a   1.000
_cell.length_b   1.000
_cell.length_c   1.000
_cell.angle_alpha   90.00
_cell.angle_beta   90.00
_cell.angle_gamma   90.00
#
_symmetry.space_group_name_H-M   'P 1'
#
loop_
_entity.id
_entity.type
_entity.pdbx_description
1 polymer ?
#
loop_
_entity_poly.entity_id
_entity_poly.type
_entity_poly.pdbx_seq_one_letter_code
_entity_poly.pdbx_strand_id
1 'polypeptide(L)'
;MTSKKGHTLRIESEIDRNREEGNWKKVIELAEHLKAQYPNNECLANFLRGEGRLESFLEQTPPIDSNITKAKSGLLEAKRYLLLAANEKDKQALVVLDAHLLLGKLHYAMGMYEEALYHYQQAELHTLTEKQLPSRSLKIIAESYAIKGLQNDFHF
;
A
#
# COMPACT_ATOMS: atom_id res chain seq x y z
N MET A 1 -28.24 -0.03 20.55
CA MET A 1 -27.16 -0.55 19.67
C MET A 1 -26.15 0.53 19.23
N THR A 2 -25.93 1.58 20.03
CA THR A 2 -25.13 2.77 19.65
C THR A 2 -23.65 2.70 20.05
N SER A 3 -23.25 1.73 20.90
CA SER A 3 -21.90 1.69 21.51
C SER A 3 -20.80 1.11 20.60
N LYS A 4 -21.10 0.08 19.79
CA LYS A 4 -20.09 -0.59 18.92
C LYS A 4 -19.53 0.35 17.84
N LYS A 5 -20.39 1.17 17.22
CA LYS A 5 -19.99 2.09 16.15
C LYS A 5 -19.06 3.20 16.67
N GLY A 6 -19.26 3.68 17.89
CA GLY A 6 -18.40 4.68 18.53
C GLY A 6 -17.01 4.14 18.88
N HIS A 7 -16.93 2.86 19.28
CA HIS A 7 -15.63 2.22 19.55
C HIS A 7 -14.82 1.96 18.28
N THR A 8 -15.45 1.58 17.16
CA THR A 8 -14.78 1.45 15.86
C THR A 8 -14.18 2.78 15.41
N LEU A 9 -14.96 3.87 15.45
CA LEU A 9 -14.50 5.21 15.06
C LEU A 9 -13.30 5.70 15.89
N ARG A 10 -13.27 5.34 17.19
CA ARG A 10 -12.14 5.68 18.06
C ARG A 10 -10.86 4.93 17.66
N ILE A 11 -10.96 3.64 17.32
CA ILE A 11 -9.81 2.84 16.87
C ILE A 11 -9.30 3.36 15.52
N GLU A 12 -10.20 3.68 14.58
CA GLU A 12 -9.85 4.27 13.28
C GLU A 12 -9.13 5.61 13.43
N SER A 13 -9.64 6.50 14.29
CA SER A 13 -8.98 7.79 14.58
C SER A 13 -7.59 7.63 15.19
N GLU A 14 -7.40 6.59 16.02
CA GLU A 14 -6.10 6.29 16.62
C GLU A 14 -5.13 5.71 15.58
N ILE A 15 -5.63 4.88 14.67
CA ILE A 15 -4.86 4.36 13.54
C ILE A 15 -4.35 5.51 12.68
N ASP A 16 -5.22 6.43 12.25
CA ASP A 16 -4.84 7.53 11.36
C ASP A 16 -3.79 8.44 12.00
N ARG A 17 -3.93 8.76 13.30
CA ARG A 17 -2.90 9.51 14.03
C ARG A 17 -1.54 8.80 14.03
N ASN A 18 -1.53 7.49 14.30
CA ASN A 18 -0.28 6.74 14.30
C ASN A 18 0.33 6.59 12.89
N ARG A 19 -0.48 6.60 11.83
CA ARG A 19 0.00 6.64 10.44
C ARG A 19 0.68 7.98 10.13
N GLU A 20 0.09 9.10 10.57
CA GLU A 20 0.67 10.45 10.41
C GLU A 20 1.99 10.60 11.18
N GLU A 21 2.09 10.01 12.37
CA GLU A 21 3.28 10.02 13.21
C GLU A 21 4.36 9.00 12.76
N GLY A 22 4.07 8.14 11.78
CA GLY A 22 4.97 7.07 11.33
C GLY A 22 5.14 5.93 12.34
N ASN A 23 4.23 5.79 13.32
CA ASN A 23 4.28 4.75 14.33
C ASN A 23 3.69 3.43 13.81
N TRP A 24 4.34 2.85 12.80
CA TRP A 24 3.85 1.69 12.07
C TRP A 24 3.65 0.43 12.92
N LYS A 25 4.44 0.26 13.99
CA LYS A 25 4.24 -0.83 14.95
C LYS A 25 2.88 -0.73 15.59
N LYS A 26 2.49 0.47 16.04
CA LYS A 26 1.20 0.70 16.67
C LYS A 26 0.04 0.56 15.70
N VAL A 27 0.21 0.99 14.45
CA VAL A 27 -0.76 0.78 13.37
C VAL A 27 -1.07 -0.70 13.18
N ILE A 28 -0.04 -1.56 13.13
CA ILE A 28 -0.21 -3.01 12.97
C ILE A 28 -0.97 -3.62 14.16
N GLU A 29 -0.62 -3.24 15.39
CA GLU A 29 -1.32 -3.70 16.60
C GLU A 29 -2.80 -3.32 16.60
N LEU A 30 -3.10 -2.05 16.26
CA LEU A 30 -4.47 -1.54 16.21
C LEU A 30 -5.27 -2.20 15.09
N ALA A 31 -4.65 -2.52 13.96
CA ALA A 31 -5.29 -3.27 12.88
C ALA A 31 -5.64 -4.71 13.28
N GLU A 32 -4.78 -5.38 14.05
CA GLU A 32 -5.09 -6.71 14.60
C GLU A 32 -6.24 -6.65 15.60
N HIS A 33 -6.25 -5.64 16.45
CA HIS A 33 -7.36 -5.40 17.39
C HIS A 33 -8.67 -5.07 16.65
N LEU A 34 -8.62 -4.29 15.56
CA LEU A 34 -9.77 -3.97 14.72
C LEU A 34 -10.38 -5.24 14.13
N LYS A 35 -9.55 -6.13 13.56
CA LYS A 35 -9.99 -7.42 13.03
C LYS A 35 -10.60 -8.32 14.11
N ALA A 36 -9.98 -8.39 15.29
CA ALA A 36 -10.47 -9.22 16.39
C ALA A 36 -11.84 -8.77 16.92
N GLN A 37 -12.06 -7.45 16.99
CA GLN A 37 -13.34 -6.89 17.48
C GLN A 37 -14.41 -6.83 16.38
N TYR A 38 -14.01 -6.61 15.13
CA TYR A 38 -14.90 -6.39 13.99
C TYR A 38 -14.42 -7.21 12.78
N PRO A 39 -14.79 -8.51 12.70
CA PRO A 39 -14.38 -9.37 11.59
C PRO A 39 -14.78 -8.85 10.20
N ASN A 40 -15.85 -8.06 10.12
CA ASN A 40 -16.30 -7.41 8.88
C ASN A 40 -15.32 -6.35 8.34
N ASN A 41 -14.32 -5.94 9.13
CA ASN A 41 -13.27 -5.00 8.73
C ASN A 41 -11.95 -5.73 8.36
N GLU A 42 -12.02 -7.01 8.00
CA GLU A 42 -10.84 -7.81 7.68
C GLU A 42 -10.03 -7.23 6.50
N CYS A 43 -10.68 -6.70 5.46
CA CYS A 43 -9.99 -6.06 4.33
C CYS A 43 -9.17 -4.84 4.79
N LEU A 44 -9.78 -3.89 5.50
CA LEU A 44 -9.10 -2.73 6.08
C LEU A 44 -7.96 -3.14 7.04
N ALA A 45 -8.18 -4.14 7.89
CA ALA A 45 -7.14 -4.63 8.79
C ALA A 45 -5.96 -5.26 8.02
N ASN A 46 -6.21 -6.02 6.96
CA ASN A 46 -5.16 -6.55 6.11
C ASN A 46 -4.40 -5.43 5.39
N PHE A 47 -5.11 -4.43 4.86
CA PHE A 47 -4.50 -3.26 4.23
C PHE A 47 -3.53 -2.54 5.19
N LEU A 48 -3.98 -2.16 6.39
CA LEU A 48 -3.18 -1.45 7.37
C LEU A 48 -1.94 -2.23 7.84
N ARG A 49 -2.06 -3.57 7.94
CA ARG A 49 -0.92 -4.43 8.28
C ARG A 49 0.09 -4.51 7.14
N GLY A 50 -0.39 -4.55 5.90
CA GLY A 50 0.44 -4.48 4.71
C GLY A 50 1.19 -3.15 4.61
N GLU A 51 0.48 -2.04 4.77
CA GLU A 51 1.03 -0.68 4.76
C GLU A 51 2.08 -0.49 5.84
N GLY A 52 1.74 -0.76 7.10
CA GLY A 52 2.68 -0.56 8.21
C GLY A 52 3.97 -1.36 8.05
N ARG A 53 3.89 -2.59 7.53
CA ARG A 53 5.09 -3.40 7.24
C ARG A 53 5.90 -2.85 6.07
N LEU A 54 5.23 -2.36 5.02
CA LEU A 54 5.87 -1.76 3.86
C LEU A 54 6.61 -0.48 4.24
N GLU A 55 5.93 0.47 4.89
CA GLU A 55 6.54 1.75 5.25
C GLU A 55 7.67 1.56 6.28
N SER A 56 7.45 0.72 7.31
CA SER A 56 8.50 0.41 8.29
C SER A 56 9.76 -0.22 7.66
N PHE A 57 9.59 -1.03 6.61
CA PHE A 57 10.72 -1.58 5.86
C PHE A 57 11.42 -0.50 5.03
N LEU A 58 10.66 0.33 4.32
CA LEU A 58 11.20 1.34 3.42
C LEU A 58 11.88 2.51 4.14
N GLU A 59 11.52 2.79 5.40
CA GLU A 59 12.24 3.72 6.27
C GLU A 59 13.69 3.28 6.53
N GLN A 60 13.91 1.97 6.62
CA GLN A 60 15.24 1.39 6.89
C GLN A 60 15.97 0.96 5.61
N THR A 61 15.20 0.66 4.56
CA THR A 61 15.70 0.08 3.30
C THR A 61 15.05 0.83 2.14
N PRO A 62 15.61 1.99 1.74
CA PRO A 62 15.04 2.79 0.66
C PRO A 62 14.98 2.00 -0.66
N PRO A 63 14.01 2.28 -1.54
CA PRO A 63 13.82 1.56 -2.80
C PRO A 63 14.86 2.03 -3.84
N ILE A 64 16.08 1.51 -3.70
CA ILE A 64 17.22 1.70 -4.60
C ILE A 64 17.73 0.34 -5.07
N ASP A 65 18.41 0.30 -6.21
CA ASP A 65 18.82 -0.95 -6.88
C ASP A 65 19.62 -1.90 -5.96
N SER A 66 20.51 -1.35 -5.13
CA SER A 66 21.33 -2.13 -4.19
C SER A 66 20.50 -2.87 -3.14
N ASN A 67 19.26 -2.43 -2.90
CA ASN A 67 18.37 -2.97 -1.89
C ASN A 67 17.32 -3.96 -2.44
N ILE A 68 17.23 -4.13 -3.77
CA ILE A 68 16.23 -4.99 -4.41
C ILE A 68 16.21 -6.40 -3.82
N THR A 69 17.37 -7.02 -3.65
CA THR A 69 17.48 -8.38 -3.09
C THR A 69 16.92 -8.45 -1.67
N LYS A 70 17.20 -7.43 -0.85
CA LYS A 70 16.68 -7.32 0.52
C LYS A 70 15.18 -7.05 0.54
N ALA A 71 14.68 -6.25 -0.40
CA ALA A 71 13.25 -5.97 -0.55
C ALA A 71 12.48 -7.24 -0.94
N LYS A 72 12.99 -8.04 -1.89
CA LYS A 72 12.36 -9.30 -2.32
C LYS A 72 12.12 -10.28 -1.19
N SER A 73 13.02 -10.37 -0.21
CA SER A 73 12.83 -11.23 0.97
C SER A 73 12.10 -10.53 2.11
N GLY A 74 12.36 -9.24 2.35
CA GLY A 74 11.82 -8.49 3.48
C GLY A 74 10.36 -8.04 3.33
N LEU A 75 9.87 -7.91 2.10
CA LEU A 75 8.51 -7.41 1.82
C LEU A 75 7.49 -8.52 1.52
N LEU A 76 7.84 -9.81 1.66
CA LEU A 76 6.93 -10.93 1.37
C LEU A 76 5.65 -10.90 2.20
N GLU A 77 5.76 -10.64 3.50
CA GLU A 77 4.58 -10.56 4.37
C GLU A 77 3.72 -9.33 4.06
N ALA A 78 4.35 -8.19 3.76
CA ALA A 78 3.62 -7.00 3.33
C ALA A 78 2.85 -7.27 2.04
N LYS A 79 3.49 -7.94 1.06
CA LYS A 79 2.87 -8.35 -0.21
C LYS A 79 1.65 -9.24 0.03
N ARG A 80 1.78 -10.23 0.90
CA ARG A 80 0.67 -11.15 1.22
C ARG A 80 -0.55 -10.42 1.76
N TYR A 81 -0.36 -9.51 2.72
CA TYR A 81 -1.47 -8.75 3.30
C TYR A 81 -2.12 -7.78 2.31
N LEU A 82 -1.31 -7.08 1.51
CA LEU A 82 -1.84 -6.16 0.51
C LEU A 82 -2.59 -6.90 -0.61
N LEU A 83 -2.15 -8.10 -1.01
CA LEU A 83 -2.90 -8.94 -1.96
C LEU A 83 -4.23 -9.42 -1.39
N LEU A 84 -4.31 -9.73 -0.09
CA LEU A 84 -5.58 -10.07 0.55
C LEU A 84 -6.55 -8.88 0.51
N ALA A 85 -6.06 -7.67 0.77
CA ALA A 85 -6.87 -6.47 0.69
C ALA A 85 -7.30 -6.13 -0.74
N ALA A 86 -6.40 -6.24 -1.71
CA ALA A 86 -6.66 -5.92 -3.12
C ALA A 86 -7.61 -6.90 -3.82
N ASN A 87 -7.68 -8.15 -3.36
CA ASN A 87 -8.59 -9.16 -3.93
C ASN A 87 -9.99 -9.15 -3.29
N GLU A 88 -10.27 -8.22 -2.38
CA GLU A 88 -11.58 -8.11 -1.74
C GLU A 88 -12.64 -7.70 -2.76
N LYS A 89 -13.73 -8.46 -2.84
CA LYS A 89 -14.81 -8.25 -3.85
C LYS A 89 -15.96 -7.38 -3.34
N ASP A 90 -15.91 -7.02 -2.06
CA ASP A 90 -16.97 -6.31 -1.35
C ASP A 90 -16.84 -4.77 -1.40
N LYS A 91 -17.73 -4.09 -0.69
CA LYS A 91 -18.00 -2.63 -0.64
C LYS A 91 -16.82 -1.70 -0.29
N GLN A 92 -15.58 -2.19 -0.17
CA GLN A 92 -14.40 -1.41 0.22
C GLN A 92 -13.56 -0.99 -0.99
N ALA A 93 -14.20 -0.49 -2.05
CA ALA A 93 -13.53 -0.11 -3.30
C ALA A 93 -12.34 0.84 -3.10
N LEU A 94 -12.43 1.79 -2.16
CA LEU A 94 -11.32 2.70 -1.85
C LEU A 94 -10.11 1.98 -1.25
N VAL A 95 -10.33 1.07 -0.29
CA VAL A 95 -9.26 0.28 0.34
C VAL A 95 -8.59 -0.64 -0.69
N VAL A 96 -9.37 -1.19 -1.62
CA VAL A 96 -8.87 -2.01 -2.73
C VAL A 96 -7.96 -1.19 -3.65
N LEU A 97 -8.39 0.02 -4.05
CA LEU A 97 -7.58 0.92 -4.86
C LEU A 97 -6.27 1.33 -4.15
N ASP A 98 -6.35 1.68 -2.86
CA ASP A 98 -5.18 2.01 -2.05
C ASP A 98 -4.23 0.80 -1.89
N ALA A 99 -4.78 -0.40 -1.75
CA ALA A 99 -3.99 -1.63 -1.71
C ALA A 99 -3.23 -1.88 -3.03
N HIS A 100 -3.88 -1.63 -4.18
CA HIS A 100 -3.22 -1.67 -5.48
C HIS A 100 -2.10 -0.62 -5.58
N LEU A 101 -2.30 0.60 -5.09
CA LEU A 101 -1.26 1.63 -5.07
C LEU A 101 -0.02 1.18 -4.26
N LEU A 102 -0.23 0.62 -3.06
CA LEU A 102 0.87 0.12 -2.23
C LEU A 102 1.53 -1.13 -2.81
N LEU A 103 0.77 -2.00 -3.49
CA LEU A 103 1.34 -3.13 -4.23
C LEU A 103 2.24 -2.66 -5.36
N GLY A 104 1.86 -1.59 -6.07
CA GLY A 104 2.73 -0.97 -7.07
C GLY A 104 4.05 -0.51 -6.46
N LYS A 105 3.99 0.22 -5.33
CA LYS A 105 5.17 0.71 -4.61
C LYS A 105 6.05 -0.44 -4.10
N LEU A 106 5.43 -1.51 -3.60
CA LEU A 106 6.12 -2.70 -3.11
C LEU A 106 6.84 -3.44 -4.25
N HIS A 107 6.17 -3.67 -5.38
CA HIS A 107 6.78 -4.34 -6.52
C HIS A 107 7.91 -3.51 -7.12
N TYR A 108 7.76 -2.18 -7.15
CA TYR A 108 8.84 -1.26 -7.53
C TYR A 108 10.07 -1.42 -6.62
N ALA A 109 9.88 -1.42 -5.29
CA ALA A 109 10.97 -1.63 -4.34
C ALA A 109 11.65 -3.00 -4.50
N MET A 110 10.91 -4.00 -4.97
CA MET A 110 11.41 -5.34 -5.29
C MET A 110 12.00 -5.46 -6.71
N GLY A 111 12.07 -4.39 -7.50
CA GLY A 111 12.55 -4.41 -8.89
C GLY A 111 11.64 -5.18 -9.87
N MET A 112 10.37 -5.38 -9.51
CA MET A 112 9.33 -6.04 -10.32
C MET A 112 8.50 -4.97 -11.03
N TYR A 113 9.07 -4.34 -12.04
CA TYR A 113 8.49 -3.13 -12.65
C TYR A 113 7.22 -3.40 -13.45
N GLU A 114 7.11 -4.56 -14.10
CA GLU A 114 5.90 -4.95 -14.86
C GLU A 114 4.70 -5.14 -13.93
N GLU A 115 4.90 -5.84 -12.82
CA GLU A 115 3.87 -6.01 -11.79
C GLU A 115 3.54 -4.69 -11.11
N ALA A 116 4.54 -3.82 -10.89
CA ALA A 116 4.30 -2.49 -10.35
C ALA A 116 3.36 -1.68 -11.27
N LEU A 117 3.63 -1.67 -12.57
CA LEU A 117 2.80 -1.02 -13.58
C LEU A 117 1.38 -1.59 -13.61
N TYR A 118 1.25 -2.93 -13.59
CA TYR A 118 -0.06 -3.59 -13.53
C TYR A 118 -0.88 -3.08 -12.34
N HIS A 119 -0.28 -3.04 -11.15
CA HIS A 119 -0.98 -2.59 -9.96
C HIS A 119 -1.33 -1.10 -10.01
N TYR A 120 -0.48 -0.24 -10.57
CA TYR A 120 -0.83 1.19 -10.77
C TYR A 120 -1.98 1.39 -11.76
N GLN A 121 -2.11 0.54 -12.77
CA GLN A 121 -3.25 0.58 -13.68
C GLN A 121 -4.55 0.20 -12.95
N GLN A 122 -4.52 -0.84 -12.11
CA GLN A 122 -5.67 -1.25 -11.30
C GLN A 122 -6.05 -0.20 -10.24
N ALA A 123 -5.08 0.55 -9.71
CA ALA A 123 -5.33 1.67 -8.81
C ALA A 123 -5.94 2.90 -9.49
N GLU A 124 -6.28 2.81 -10.78
CA GLU A 124 -6.79 3.92 -11.60
C GLU A 124 -5.94 5.19 -11.46
N LEU A 125 -4.62 5.05 -11.41
CA LEU A 125 -3.71 6.14 -11.06
C LEU A 125 -3.82 7.38 -11.99
N HIS A 126 -4.38 7.23 -13.18
CA HIS A 126 -4.72 8.31 -14.10
C HIS A 126 -5.88 9.21 -13.62
N THR A 127 -6.77 8.73 -12.77
CA THR A 127 -7.81 9.54 -12.12
C THR A 127 -7.24 10.29 -10.91
N LEU A 128 -6.19 9.75 -10.28
CA LEU A 128 -5.48 10.38 -9.17
C LEU A 128 -4.64 11.59 -9.61
N THR A 129 -4.21 11.68 -10.87
CA THR A 129 -3.49 12.85 -11.40
C THR A 129 -4.32 14.14 -11.46
N GLU A 130 -5.65 14.06 -11.29
CA GLU A 130 -6.53 15.24 -11.19
C GLU A 130 -6.59 15.85 -9.78
N LYS A 131 -6.16 15.11 -8.75
CA LYS A 131 -5.99 15.62 -7.38
C LYS A 131 -4.50 15.69 -7.05
N GLN A 132 -4.03 16.78 -6.46
CA GLN A 132 -2.61 16.95 -6.11
C GLN A 132 -2.11 15.76 -5.30
N LEU A 133 -1.35 14.86 -5.94
CA LEU A 133 -0.69 13.75 -5.29
C LEU A 133 0.50 14.28 -4.47
N PRO A 134 0.81 13.69 -3.31
CA PRO A 134 2.06 13.99 -2.61
C PRO A 134 3.25 13.79 -3.56
N SER A 135 4.22 14.70 -3.52
CA SER A 135 5.35 14.77 -4.45
C SER A 135 6.18 13.48 -4.57
N ARG A 136 6.12 12.60 -3.57
CA ARG A 136 6.75 11.27 -3.58
C ARG A 136 6.10 10.30 -4.59
N SER A 137 4.78 10.38 -4.78
CA SER A 137 4.04 9.54 -5.73
C SER A 137 4.28 9.97 -7.18
N LEU A 138 4.40 11.28 -7.44
CA LEU A 138 4.74 11.81 -8.77
C LEU A 138 6.10 11.33 -9.29
N LYS A 139 7.08 11.17 -8.39
CA LYS A 139 8.40 10.65 -8.77
C LYS A 139 8.33 9.18 -9.22
N ILE A 140 7.59 8.36 -8.50
CA ILE A 140 7.38 6.94 -8.85
C ILE A 140 6.62 6.81 -10.19
N ILE A 141 5.65 7.69 -10.44
CA ILE A 141 4.93 7.77 -11.70
C ILE A 141 5.86 8.19 -12.84
N ALA A 142 6.68 9.22 -12.63
CA ALA A 142 7.64 9.69 -13.62
C ALA A 142 8.69 8.61 -13.94
N GLU A 143 9.21 7.90 -12.94
CA GLU A 143 10.16 6.81 -13.11
C GLU A 143 9.52 5.61 -13.84
N SER A 144 8.27 5.27 -13.54
CA SER A 144 7.56 4.18 -14.23
C SER A 144 7.20 4.53 -15.68
N TYR A 145 6.84 5.78 -15.99
CA TYR A 145 6.72 6.24 -17.37
C TYR A 145 8.07 6.31 -18.09
N ALA A 146 9.16 6.67 -17.42
CA ALA A 146 10.50 6.66 -17.99
C ALA A 146 10.97 5.24 -18.35
N ILE A 147 10.68 4.25 -17.49
CA ILE A 147 10.93 2.83 -17.79
C ILE A 147 10.12 2.36 -19.00
N LYS A 148 8.85 2.77 -19.09
CA LYS A 148 7.98 2.43 -20.23
C LYS A 148 8.42 3.09 -21.54
N GLY A 149 8.98 4.31 -21.48
CA GLY A 149 9.61 4.97 -22.62
C GLY A 149 10.86 4.23 -23.10
N LEU A 150 11.72 3.81 -22.17
CA LEU A 150 12.93 3.04 -22.48
C LEU A 150 12.64 1.68 -23.11
N GLN A 151 11.54 1.00 -22.75
CA GLN A 151 11.14 -0.25 -23.42
C GLN A 151 10.69 -0.04 -24.87
N ASN A 152 10.08 1.09 -25.19
CA ASN A 152 9.61 1.38 -26.55
C ASN A 152 10.75 1.80 -27.50
N ASP A 153 11.87 2.29 -26.98
CA ASP A 153 13.03 2.67 -27.78
C ASP A 153 13.90 1.47 -28.22
N PHE A 154 13.64 0.25 -27.72
CA PHE A 154 14.33 -0.99 -28.13
C PHE A 154 13.52 -1.85 -29.12
N HIS A 155 12.53 -1.28 -29.80
CA HIS A 155 11.77 -1.92 -30.88
C HIS A 155 11.98 -1.24 -32.24
N PHE A 156 13.23 -0.97 -32.60
CA PHE A 156 13.67 -0.68 -33.97
C PHE A 156 14.75 -1.66 -34.42
#